data_AF-A0A2N3EJY6-F1
#
_entry.id   AF-A0A2N3EJY6-F1
#
_cell.length_a   1.000
_cell.length_b   1.000
_cell.length_c   1.000
_cell.angle_alpha   90.00
_cell.angle_beta   90.00
_cell.angle_gamma   90.00
#
_symmetry.space_group_name_H-M   'P 1'
#
loop_
_entity.id
_entity.type
_entity.pdbx_description
1 polymer ?
#
loop_
_entity_poly.entity_id
_entity_poly.type
_entity_poly.pdbx_seq_one_letter_code
_entity_poly.pdbx_strand_id
1 'polypeptide(L)'
;MNAYTSHEGGKTRVIADMMKYSRVPLFPSADGTKAPLDLRDEQGMLVRWTFDLDGNSDTYTEEQITDLGGEFPRFDERFAGHGYRHGYYAAMMRPKERPGSSYDTLVHIDLQTGARKAWEPGSGKYVHEPVFVPSKADAAEGDGYIVSLVYDTDRNISDFVVLDAEDISRGPLARAELPARVPFGFHGNWRGAD
;
A
#
# COMPACT_ATOMS: atom_id res chain seq x y z
N MET A 1 -1.84 2.61 7.07
CA MET A 1 -1.76 1.16 6.99
C MET A 1 -2.56 0.56 8.13
N ASN A 2 -1.98 0.34 9.32
CA ASN A 2 -2.70 -0.20 10.49
C ASN A 2 -2.32 0.58 11.76
N ALA A 3 -3.09 0.42 12.83
CA ALA A 3 -2.76 0.99 14.15
C ALA A 3 -3.12 0.00 15.25
N TYR A 4 -2.35 -0.04 16.32
CA TYR A 4 -2.54 -0.97 17.43
C TYR A 4 -1.92 -0.45 18.74
N THR A 5 -2.34 -1.03 19.87
CA THR A 5 -1.77 -0.73 21.19
C THR A 5 -0.78 -1.82 21.61
N SER A 6 0.42 -1.43 22.03
CA SER A 6 1.46 -2.32 22.58
C SER A 6 1.65 -2.10 24.08
N HIS A 7 1.91 -3.18 24.83
CA HIS A 7 2.17 -3.18 26.28
C HIS A 7 3.56 -3.77 26.58
N GLU A 8 4.60 -3.20 25.98
CA GLU A 8 5.96 -3.71 26.05
C GLU A 8 6.83 -2.94 27.06
N GLY A 9 7.57 -3.69 27.88
CA GLY A 9 8.48 -3.11 28.88
C GLY A 9 7.75 -2.35 29.99
N GLY A 10 6.51 -2.73 30.30
CA GLY A 10 5.66 -2.05 31.29
C GLY A 10 5.13 -0.69 30.82
N LYS A 11 5.21 -0.39 29.52
CA LYS A 11 4.69 0.83 28.90
C LYS A 11 3.57 0.52 27.93
N THR A 12 2.55 1.37 27.93
CA THR A 12 1.43 1.39 27.00
C THR A 12 1.72 2.38 25.89
N ARG A 13 1.76 1.90 24.64
CA ARG A 13 2.03 2.74 23.47
C ARG A 13 0.96 2.53 22.41
N VAL A 14 0.53 3.61 21.76
CA VAL A 14 -0.23 3.53 20.51
C VAL A 14 0.76 3.63 19.36
N ILE A 15 0.70 2.66 18.46
CA ILE A 15 1.50 2.60 17.24
C ILE A 15 0.56 2.79 16.07
N ALA A 16 0.89 3.69 15.15
CA ALA A 16 0.10 3.97 13.96
C ALA A 16 1.00 4.10 12.73
N ASP A 17 0.82 3.20 11.77
CA ASP A 17 1.55 3.21 10.51
C ASP A 17 0.69 3.83 9.41
N MET A 18 1.22 4.78 8.65
CA MET A 18 0.47 5.50 7.62
C MET A 18 1.36 6.04 6.49
N MET A 19 0.76 6.32 5.34
CA MET A 19 1.42 7.02 4.24
C MET A 19 1.36 8.52 4.53
N LYS A 20 2.52 9.13 4.79
CA LYS A 20 2.66 10.55 5.08
C LYS A 20 3.21 11.29 3.87
N TYR A 21 2.53 12.35 3.49
CA TYR A 21 2.99 13.28 2.47
C TYR A 21 3.70 14.46 3.12
N SER A 22 4.70 15.02 2.42
CA SER A 22 5.42 16.22 2.87
C SER A 22 4.54 17.48 2.91
N ARG A 23 3.40 17.44 2.22
CA ARG A 23 2.35 18.46 2.17
C ARG A 23 1.03 17.82 1.77
N VAL A 24 -0.07 18.58 1.80
CA VAL A 24 -1.37 18.07 1.35
C VAL A 24 -1.32 17.85 -0.17
N PRO A 25 -1.41 16.60 -0.67
CA PRO A 25 -1.33 16.34 -2.10
C PRO A 25 -2.60 16.88 -2.80
N LEU A 26 -2.48 17.27 -4.08
CA LEU A 26 -3.58 17.73 -4.94
C LEU A 26 -4.23 19.08 -4.57
N PHE A 27 -3.84 19.71 -3.46
CA PHE A 27 -4.32 21.04 -3.08
C PHE A 27 -3.26 22.12 -3.32
N PRO A 28 -3.66 23.36 -3.64
CA PRO A 28 -2.70 24.46 -3.71
C PRO A 28 -2.10 24.74 -2.32
N SER A 29 -0.87 25.23 -2.33
CA SER A 29 -0.21 25.79 -1.15
C SER A 29 -0.97 27.02 -0.64
N ALA A 30 -0.72 27.41 0.62
CA ALA A 30 -1.37 28.57 1.24
C ALA A 30 -1.14 29.90 0.48
N ASP A 31 -0.06 29.99 -0.29
CA ASP A 31 0.27 31.14 -1.15
C ASP A 31 -0.41 31.09 -2.54
N GLY A 32 -1.26 30.08 -2.79
CA GLY A 32 -1.96 29.87 -4.05
C GLY A 32 -1.16 29.11 -5.11
N THR A 33 0.07 28.69 -4.82
CA THR A 33 0.86 27.85 -5.73
C THR A 33 0.14 26.53 -5.98
N LYS A 34 -0.13 26.19 -7.23
CA LYS A 34 -0.81 24.93 -7.60
C LYS A 34 0.07 23.72 -7.24
N ALA A 35 -0.56 22.63 -6.83
CA ALA A 35 0.12 21.35 -6.76
C ALA A 35 0.69 20.96 -8.14
N PRO A 36 1.88 20.34 -8.22
CA PRO A 36 2.35 19.67 -9.42
C PRO A 36 1.32 18.67 -9.90
N LEU A 37 1.22 18.58 -11.23
CA LEU A 37 0.40 17.59 -11.90
C LEU A 37 1.01 16.18 -11.84
N ASP A 38 2.25 16.08 -11.37
CA ASP A 38 3.00 14.85 -11.23
C ASP A 38 3.34 14.63 -9.75
N LEU A 39 2.79 13.57 -9.17
CA LEU A 39 2.96 13.26 -7.76
C LEU A 39 4.13 12.30 -7.50
N ARG A 40 4.94 11.98 -8.51
CA ARG A 40 6.05 11.03 -8.37
C ARG A 40 7.10 11.48 -7.36
N ASP A 41 7.38 12.78 -7.31
CA ASP A 41 8.27 13.41 -6.33
C ASP A 41 7.58 13.69 -4.99
N GLU A 42 6.28 13.39 -4.89
CA GLU A 42 5.43 13.66 -3.73
C GLU A 42 4.69 12.39 -3.29
N GLN A 43 5.28 11.21 -3.49
CA GLN A 43 4.67 9.97 -3.01
C GLN A 43 4.64 9.94 -1.48
N GLY A 44 3.57 9.35 -0.93
CA GLY A 44 3.45 9.16 0.51
C GLY A 44 4.54 8.21 1.00
N MET A 45 5.25 8.58 2.05
CA MET A 45 6.23 7.71 2.70
C MET A 45 5.56 6.94 3.83
N LEU A 46 5.78 5.64 3.92
CA LEU A 46 5.28 4.86 5.04
C LEU A 46 6.07 5.23 6.29
N VAL A 47 5.37 5.80 7.27
CA VAL A 47 5.92 6.19 8.56
C VAL A 47 5.17 5.50 9.70
N ARG A 48 5.87 5.30 10.81
CA ARG A 48 5.35 4.81 12.09
C ARG A 48 5.33 5.94 13.11
N TRP A 49 4.16 6.25 13.63
CA TRP A 49 3.99 7.12 14.78
C TRP A 49 3.88 6.28 16.04
N THR A 50 4.60 6.67 17.10
CA THR A 50 4.49 6.05 18.42
C THR A 50 4.15 7.10 19.46
N PHE A 51 3.05 6.86 20.17
CA PHE A 51 2.57 7.69 21.26
C PHE A 51 2.76 6.92 22.57
N ASP A 52 3.54 7.45 23.51
CA ASP A 52 3.73 6.86 24.85
C ASP A 52 2.62 7.36 25.77
N LEU A 53 1.65 6.49 26.10
CA LEU A 53 0.48 6.87 26.90
C LEU A 53 0.78 6.98 28.40
N ASP A 54 1.87 6.35 28.85
CA ASP A 54 2.35 6.50 30.23
C ASP A 54 3.29 7.69 30.38
N GLY A 55 3.71 8.29 29.26
CA GLY A 55 4.44 9.54 29.23
C GLY A 55 3.52 10.72 29.55
N ASN A 56 3.99 11.63 30.41
CA ASN A 56 3.31 12.92 30.63
C ASN A 56 3.77 13.95 29.58
N SER A 57 3.52 13.67 28.30
CA SER A 57 3.93 14.51 27.17
C SER A 57 2.84 14.55 26.09
N ASP A 58 2.79 15.66 25.35
CA ASP A 58 1.99 15.90 24.16
C ASP A 58 2.75 15.59 22.85
N THR A 59 3.87 14.88 22.95
CA THR A 59 4.73 14.54 21.80
C THR A 59 4.54 13.10 21.33
N TYR A 60 5.04 12.82 20.13
CA TYR A 60 5.13 11.47 19.56
C TYR A 60 6.48 11.31 18.86
N THR A 61 6.92 10.06 18.66
CA THR A 61 8.08 9.77 17.81
C THR A 61 7.61 9.30 16.43
N GLU A 62 8.34 9.70 15.39
CA GLU A 62 8.12 9.28 14.01
C GLU A 62 9.34 8.52 13.51
N GLU A 63 9.09 7.39 12.85
CA GLU A 63 10.10 6.61 12.14
C GLU A 63 9.64 6.43 10.69
N GLN A 64 10.51 6.73 9.71
CA GLN A 64 10.25 6.37 8.32
C GLN A 64 10.62 4.90 8.11
N ILE A 65 9.64 4.07 7.75
CA ILE A 65 9.79 2.62 7.65
C ILE A 65 10.47 2.23 6.33
N THR A 66 10.27 3.00 5.26
CA THR A 66 10.86 2.72 3.95
C THR A 66 11.17 3.99 3.17
N ASP A 67 12.18 3.90 2.29
CA ASP A 67 12.56 4.94 1.33
C ASP A 67 11.79 4.86 -0.01
N LEU A 68 10.91 3.86 -0.20
CA LEU A 68 10.04 3.77 -1.38
C LEU A 68 8.66 4.29 -1.03
N GLY A 69 8.35 5.47 -1.55
CA GLY A 69 7.02 6.06 -1.45
C GLY A 69 5.96 5.30 -2.24
N GLY A 70 4.71 5.51 -1.84
CA GLY A 70 3.52 4.94 -2.47
C GLY A 70 2.24 5.38 -1.78
N GLU A 71 1.16 4.66 -2.03
CA GLU A 71 -0.14 4.84 -1.36
C GLU A 71 -0.95 3.53 -1.45
N PHE A 72 -2.22 3.59 -1.11
CA PHE A 72 -3.15 2.48 -0.99
C PHE A 72 -2.61 1.37 -0.08
N PRO A 73 -2.22 1.71 1.17
CA PRO A 73 -1.66 0.72 2.08
C PRO A 73 -2.73 -0.28 2.53
N ARG A 74 -2.41 -1.57 2.36
CA ARG A 74 -3.15 -2.72 2.89
C ARG A 74 -2.25 -3.57 3.77
N PHE A 75 -2.90 -4.49 4.45
CA PHE A 75 -2.32 -5.47 5.35
C PHE A 75 -3.35 -6.61 5.47
N ASP A 76 -3.02 -7.67 6.19
CA ASP A 76 -3.98 -8.73 6.50
C ASP A 76 -5.06 -8.20 7.45
N GLU A 77 -6.30 -8.02 6.97
CA GLU A 77 -7.36 -7.38 7.74
C GLU A 77 -7.75 -8.15 9.01
N ARG A 78 -7.36 -9.44 9.14
CA ARG A 78 -7.52 -10.21 10.39
C ARG A 78 -6.68 -9.63 11.54
N PHE A 79 -5.68 -8.82 11.23
CA PHE A 79 -4.78 -8.14 12.18
C PHE A 79 -5.11 -6.65 12.35
N ALA A 80 -6.26 -6.18 11.87
CA ALA A 80 -6.69 -4.80 12.08
C ALA A 80 -6.80 -4.49 13.59
N GLY A 81 -6.14 -3.43 14.05
CA GLY A 81 -6.11 -3.10 15.49
C GLY A 81 -5.07 -3.87 16.31
N HIS A 82 -4.33 -4.81 15.69
CA HIS A 82 -3.37 -5.69 16.34
C HIS A 82 -1.94 -5.50 15.80
N GLY A 83 -0.95 -5.95 16.58
CA GLY A 83 0.43 -6.02 16.11
C GLY A 83 0.52 -6.91 14.87
N TYR A 84 1.27 -6.45 13.88
CA TYR A 84 1.30 -7.02 12.53
C TYR A 84 2.69 -6.80 11.90
N ARG A 85 2.99 -7.56 10.85
CA ARG A 85 4.28 -7.61 10.17
C ARG A 85 4.17 -7.35 8.66
N HIS A 86 3.09 -7.76 8.00
CA HIS A 86 3.01 -7.73 6.54
C HIS A 86 2.21 -6.53 6.03
N GLY A 87 2.85 -5.68 5.23
CA GLY A 87 2.23 -4.54 4.56
C GLY A 87 2.28 -4.65 3.05
N TYR A 88 1.26 -4.15 2.36
CA TYR A 88 1.16 -4.12 0.90
C TYR A 88 0.74 -2.74 0.43
N TYR A 89 1.26 -2.26 -0.69
CA TYR A 89 0.89 -0.95 -1.21
C TYR A 89 1.22 -0.79 -2.70
N ALA A 90 0.70 0.26 -3.31
CA ALA A 90 1.00 0.62 -4.69
C ALA A 90 2.06 1.73 -4.74
N ALA A 91 3.03 1.62 -5.64
CA ALA A 91 4.12 2.58 -5.80
C ALA A 91 4.26 3.03 -7.26
N MET A 92 4.97 4.15 -7.47
CA MET A 92 5.39 4.64 -8.79
C MET A 92 6.92 4.56 -8.87
N MET A 93 7.46 3.45 -9.38
CA MET A 93 8.91 3.21 -9.46
C MET A 93 9.50 3.51 -10.84
N ARG A 94 8.71 3.36 -11.91
CA ARG A 94 9.22 3.51 -13.28
C ARG A 94 9.17 4.97 -13.71
N PRO A 95 10.01 5.46 -14.64
CA PRO A 95 9.87 6.80 -15.17
C PRO A 95 8.47 7.04 -15.75
N LYS A 96 7.98 8.28 -15.68
CA LYS A 96 6.69 8.62 -16.29
C LYS A 96 6.72 8.37 -17.79
N GLU A 97 5.93 7.40 -18.23
CA GLU A 97 5.85 7.03 -19.65
C GLU A 97 4.94 7.97 -20.44
N ARG A 98 3.88 8.51 -19.81
CA ARG A 98 2.87 9.35 -20.47
C ARG A 98 2.02 10.19 -19.49
N PRO A 99 1.28 11.21 -19.96
CA PRO A 99 0.32 11.94 -19.13
C PRO A 99 -0.71 11.00 -18.48
N GLY A 100 -1.02 11.22 -17.20
CA GLY A 100 -1.95 10.36 -16.45
C GLY A 100 -1.41 8.98 -16.08
N SER A 101 -0.09 8.76 -16.15
CA SER A 101 0.55 7.59 -15.54
C SER A 101 0.19 7.52 -14.05
N SER A 102 -0.24 6.35 -13.58
CA SER A 102 -0.60 6.09 -12.19
C SER A 102 0.45 5.18 -11.53
N TYR A 103 0.13 4.61 -10.37
CA TYR A 103 0.91 3.56 -9.72
C TYR A 103 1.24 2.44 -10.71
N ASP A 104 2.50 2.04 -10.74
CA ASP A 104 3.05 1.13 -11.73
C ASP A 104 3.72 -0.10 -11.11
N THR A 105 3.65 -0.22 -9.79
CA THR A 105 4.26 -1.30 -9.01
C THR A 105 3.39 -1.69 -7.83
N LEU A 106 3.22 -2.99 -7.57
CA LEU A 106 2.75 -3.50 -6.27
C LEU A 106 3.96 -3.82 -5.39
N VAL A 107 3.87 -3.50 -4.11
CA VAL A 107 4.95 -3.68 -3.13
C VAL A 107 4.43 -4.49 -1.94
N HIS A 108 5.24 -5.45 -1.49
CA HIS A 108 5.14 -6.12 -0.19
C HIS A 108 6.30 -5.64 0.66
N ILE A 109 6.03 -5.24 1.90
CA ILE A 109 7.02 -4.86 2.91
C ILE A 109 6.85 -5.73 4.15
N ASP A 110 7.96 -6.28 4.63
CA ASP A 110 8.07 -6.90 5.95
C ASP A 110 8.48 -5.82 6.96
N LEU A 111 7.53 -5.40 7.79
CA LEU A 111 7.70 -4.31 8.76
C LEU A 111 8.63 -4.65 9.93
N GLN A 112 8.97 -5.92 10.11
CA GLN A 112 9.93 -6.34 11.13
C GLN A 112 11.37 -6.21 10.62
N THR A 113 11.60 -6.47 9.34
CA THR A 113 12.96 -6.48 8.76
C THR A 113 13.25 -5.28 7.86
N GLY A 114 12.23 -4.53 7.44
CA GLY A 114 12.31 -3.49 6.42
C GLY A 114 12.50 -4.03 4.99
N ALA A 115 12.55 -5.35 4.81
CA ALA A 115 12.74 -5.97 3.51
C ALA A 115 11.51 -5.77 2.62
N ARG A 116 11.75 -5.61 1.32
CA ARG A 116 10.70 -5.39 0.31
C ARG A 116 10.80 -6.37 -0.84
N LYS A 117 9.65 -6.73 -1.37
CA LYS A 117 9.49 -7.38 -2.67
C LYS A 117 8.54 -6.54 -3.49
N ALA A 118 8.80 -6.43 -4.80
CA ALA A 118 8.04 -5.56 -5.68
C ALA A 118 7.73 -6.29 -7.00
N TRP A 119 6.59 -5.95 -7.60
CA TRP A 119 6.20 -6.46 -8.90
C TRP A 119 5.71 -5.34 -9.83
N GLU A 120 6.37 -5.25 -10.98
CA GLU A 120 6.03 -4.35 -12.06
C GLU A 120 5.37 -5.14 -13.20
N PRO A 121 4.12 -4.83 -13.61
CA PRO A 121 3.47 -5.48 -14.75
C PRO A 121 4.09 -5.10 -16.11
N GLY A 122 5.04 -4.15 -16.13
CA GLY A 122 5.77 -3.69 -17.31
C GLY A 122 5.16 -2.45 -17.98
N SER A 123 5.78 -2.03 -19.09
CA SER A 123 5.42 -0.80 -19.82
C SER A 123 3.96 -0.75 -20.23
N GLY A 124 3.36 0.44 -20.14
CA GLY A 124 1.96 0.68 -20.44
C GLY A 124 0.97 -0.02 -19.50
N LYS A 125 1.39 -0.40 -18.28
CA LYS A 125 0.53 -1.08 -17.32
C LYS A 125 0.56 -0.41 -15.94
N TYR A 126 -0.62 -0.19 -15.36
CA TYR A 126 -0.78 0.51 -14.09
C TYR A 126 -1.65 -0.28 -13.13
N VAL A 127 -1.26 -0.31 -11.87
CA VAL A 127 -1.90 -1.10 -10.82
C VAL A 127 -2.89 -0.25 -10.03
N HIS A 128 -3.92 -0.89 -9.50
CA HIS A 128 -4.88 -0.30 -8.56
C HIS A 128 -4.47 -0.64 -7.12
N GLU A 129 -5.26 -0.19 -6.14
CA GLU A 129 -5.13 -0.64 -4.74
C GLU A 129 -5.01 -2.18 -4.68
N PRO A 130 -3.94 -2.74 -4.08
CA PRO A 130 -3.90 -4.16 -3.76
C PRO A 130 -4.96 -4.47 -2.69
N VAL A 131 -5.40 -5.72 -2.58
CA VAL A 131 -6.25 -6.19 -1.48
C VAL A 131 -5.73 -7.55 -1.04
N PHE A 132 -5.57 -7.75 0.26
CA PHE A 132 -5.16 -9.04 0.82
C PHE A 132 -6.34 -10.01 0.89
N VAL A 133 -6.06 -11.28 0.59
CA VAL A 133 -7.03 -12.38 0.69
C VAL A 133 -6.32 -13.55 1.36
N PRO A 134 -6.73 -14.00 2.57
CA PRO A 134 -6.07 -15.13 3.23
C PRO A 134 -6.27 -16.43 2.44
N SER A 135 -5.27 -17.31 2.43
CA SER A 135 -5.37 -18.61 1.74
C SER A 135 -6.44 -19.52 2.35
N LYS A 136 -6.67 -19.37 3.66
CA LYS A 136 -7.70 -20.01 4.47
C LYS A 136 -7.94 -19.17 5.74
N ALA A 137 -9.09 -19.36 6.40
CA ALA A 137 -9.47 -18.54 7.56
C ALA A 137 -8.42 -18.52 8.69
N ASP A 138 -7.75 -19.65 8.93
CA ASP A 138 -6.74 -19.87 9.97
C ASP A 138 -5.28 -19.78 9.44
N ALA A 139 -5.07 -19.24 8.24
CA ALA A 139 -3.74 -19.03 7.68
C ALA A 139 -2.90 -18.11 8.59
N ALA A 140 -1.58 -18.24 8.54
CA ALA A 140 -0.69 -17.30 9.21
C ALA A 140 -0.88 -15.87 8.65
N GLU A 141 -0.39 -14.85 9.37
CA GLU A 141 -0.38 -13.49 8.84
C GLU A 141 0.38 -13.46 7.50
N GLY A 142 -0.22 -12.85 6.47
CA GLY A 142 0.42 -12.73 5.16
C GLY A 142 0.43 -14.00 4.30
N ASP A 143 -0.01 -15.14 4.83
CA ASP A 143 -0.25 -16.37 4.06
C ASP A 143 -1.57 -16.24 3.29
N GLY A 144 -1.44 -16.01 1.98
CA GLY A 144 -2.56 -15.76 1.12
C GLY A 144 -2.17 -15.15 -0.22
N TYR A 145 -3.04 -14.28 -0.69
CA TYR A 145 -2.97 -13.68 -2.01
C TYR A 145 -3.09 -12.18 -1.93
N ILE A 146 -2.44 -11.51 -2.87
CA ILE A 146 -2.73 -10.12 -3.21
C ILE A 146 -3.52 -10.10 -4.51
N VAL A 147 -4.69 -9.49 -4.46
CA VAL A 147 -5.48 -9.23 -5.65
C VAL A 147 -5.45 -7.75 -6.00
N SER A 148 -5.43 -7.43 -7.29
CA SER A 148 -5.47 -6.05 -7.78
C SER A 148 -6.01 -6.01 -9.21
N LEU A 149 -6.35 -4.81 -9.68
CA LEU A 149 -6.60 -4.55 -11.09
C LEU A 149 -5.35 -3.96 -11.74
N VAL A 150 -5.09 -4.37 -12.98
CA VAL A 150 -4.02 -3.82 -13.82
C VAL A 150 -4.64 -3.26 -15.09
N TYR A 151 -4.58 -1.95 -15.27
CA TYR A 151 -4.97 -1.31 -16.53
C TYR A 151 -3.83 -1.44 -17.55
N ASP A 152 -4.12 -2.08 -18.67
CA ASP A 152 -3.23 -2.23 -19.82
C ASP A 152 -3.63 -1.27 -20.93
N THR A 153 -2.67 -0.45 -21.32
CA THR A 153 -2.94 0.70 -22.15
C THR A 153 -2.84 0.43 -23.64
N ASP A 154 -2.16 -0.65 -24.00
CA ASP A 154 -2.03 -1.11 -25.38
C ASP A 154 -3.31 -1.81 -25.80
N ARG A 155 -3.90 -2.59 -24.89
CA ARG A 155 -5.19 -3.26 -25.10
C ARG A 155 -6.40 -2.39 -24.73
N ASN A 156 -6.19 -1.32 -23.95
CA ASN A 156 -7.26 -0.48 -23.39
C ASN A 156 -8.31 -1.30 -22.60
N ILE A 157 -7.85 -2.31 -21.87
CA ILE A 157 -8.66 -3.14 -20.97
C ILE A 157 -7.92 -3.32 -19.64
N SER A 158 -8.61 -3.86 -18.65
CA SER A 158 -8.00 -4.19 -17.36
C SER A 158 -7.95 -5.69 -17.14
N ASP A 159 -6.98 -6.15 -16.36
CA ASP A 159 -6.97 -7.52 -15.85
C ASP A 159 -7.14 -7.51 -14.33
N PHE A 160 -7.84 -8.50 -13.80
CA PHE A 160 -7.77 -8.85 -12.38
C PHE A 160 -6.63 -9.84 -12.18
N VAL A 161 -5.67 -9.48 -11.33
CA VAL A 161 -4.47 -10.30 -11.07
C VAL A 161 -4.51 -10.86 -9.65
N VAL A 162 -3.98 -12.07 -9.51
CA VAL A 162 -3.80 -12.76 -8.21
C VAL A 162 -2.33 -13.07 -8.07
N LEU A 163 -1.70 -12.56 -7.02
CA LEU A 163 -0.30 -12.76 -6.70
C LEU A 163 -0.16 -13.55 -5.40
N ASP A 164 0.95 -14.25 -5.24
CA ASP A 164 1.39 -14.82 -3.97
C ASP A 164 1.74 -13.69 -3.00
N ALA A 165 1.11 -13.63 -1.83
CA ALA A 165 1.31 -12.55 -0.87
C ALA A 165 2.68 -12.61 -0.15
N GLU A 166 3.34 -13.76 -0.10
CA GLU A 166 4.69 -13.90 0.48
C GLU A 166 5.80 -13.52 -0.52
N ASP A 167 5.52 -13.64 -1.81
CA ASP A 167 6.45 -13.29 -2.87
C ASP A 167 5.78 -12.74 -4.12
N ILE A 168 5.34 -11.48 -4.01
CA ILE A 168 4.73 -10.78 -5.13
C ILE A 168 5.67 -10.64 -6.34
N SER A 169 7.01 -10.67 -6.12
CA SER A 169 7.99 -10.43 -7.18
C SER A 169 8.00 -11.50 -8.26
N ARG A 170 7.45 -12.68 -7.96
CA ARG A 170 7.23 -13.78 -8.92
C ARG A 170 6.16 -13.45 -9.97
N GLY A 171 5.39 -12.39 -9.75
CA GLY A 171 4.28 -11.99 -10.60
C GLY A 171 3.02 -12.82 -10.36
N PRO A 172 2.00 -12.67 -11.22
CA PRO A 172 0.69 -13.24 -10.98
C PRO A 172 0.68 -14.77 -11.12
N LEU A 173 0.10 -15.43 -10.12
CA LEU A 173 -0.31 -16.83 -10.16
C LEU A 173 -1.47 -17.04 -11.13
N ALA A 174 -2.36 -16.06 -11.22
CA ALA A 174 -3.51 -16.06 -12.12
C ALA A 174 -3.83 -14.66 -12.62
N ARG A 175 -4.45 -14.61 -13.80
CA ARG A 175 -4.92 -13.40 -14.45
C ARG A 175 -6.26 -13.65 -15.11
N ALA A 176 -7.25 -12.84 -14.77
CA ALA A 176 -8.54 -12.78 -15.46
C ALA A 176 -8.61 -11.49 -16.28
N GLU A 177 -8.61 -11.62 -17.59
CA GLU A 177 -8.82 -10.48 -18.49
C GLU A 177 -10.26 -9.99 -18.37
N LEU A 178 -10.45 -8.68 -18.23
CA LEU A 178 -11.76 -8.05 -18.24
C LEU A 178 -12.07 -7.55 -19.66
N PRO A 179 -13.34 -7.58 -20.11
CA PRO A 179 -13.71 -7.19 -21.46
C PRO A 179 -13.65 -5.67 -21.71
N ALA A 180 -13.31 -4.88 -20.69
CA ALA A 180 -13.26 -3.42 -20.75
C ALA A 180 -12.24 -2.86 -19.75
N ARG A 181 -11.86 -1.60 -19.96
CA ARG A 181 -11.11 -0.82 -18.99
C ARG A 181 -11.93 -0.61 -17.72
N VAL A 182 -11.32 -0.87 -16.57
CA VAL A 182 -11.78 -0.35 -15.28
C VAL A 182 -11.11 1.01 -15.05
N PRO A 183 -11.85 2.12 -14.91
CA PRO A 183 -11.27 3.42 -14.56
C PRO A 183 -10.52 3.35 -13.23
N PHE A 184 -9.45 4.15 -13.07
CA PHE A 184 -8.78 4.26 -11.78
C PHE A 184 -9.79 4.67 -10.71
N GLY A 185 -10.04 3.74 -9.79
CA GLY A 185 -10.93 3.93 -8.66
C GLY A 185 -10.17 4.31 -7.40
N PHE A 186 -10.85 4.16 -6.27
CA PHE A 186 -10.26 4.33 -4.95
C PHE A 186 -10.20 2.97 -4.25
N HIS A 187 -10.99 2.79 -3.20
CA HIS A 187 -10.87 1.64 -2.33
C HIS A 187 -11.75 0.47 -2.74
N GLY A 188 -11.28 -0.74 -2.43
CA GLY A 188 -11.99 -1.99 -2.51
C GLY A 188 -11.81 -2.81 -1.24
N ASN A 189 -12.65 -3.83 -1.06
CA ASN A 189 -12.49 -4.80 0.02
C ASN A 189 -12.82 -6.19 -0.49
N TRP A 190 -12.13 -7.18 0.07
CA TRP A 190 -12.49 -8.58 -0.13
C TRP A 190 -13.57 -8.97 0.87
N ARG A 191 -14.59 -9.70 0.38
CA ARG A 191 -15.58 -10.36 1.23
C ARG A 191 -15.56 -11.84 0.90
N GLY A 192 -15.28 -12.66 1.91
CA GLY A 192 -15.40 -14.12 1.81
C GLY A 192 -16.86 -14.53 1.52
N ALA A 193 -17.06 -15.77 1.08
CA ALA A 193 -18.37 -16.25 0.63
C ALA A 193 -19.41 -16.48 1.75
N ASP A 194 -19.06 -16.20 3.01
CA ASP A 194 -19.92 -16.43 4.19
C ASP A 194 -21.08 -15.42 4.33
#